data_AF-A0A8H2PVV1-F1
#
_entry.id   AF-A0A8H2PVV1-F1
#
_cell.length_a   1.000
_cell.length_b   1.000
_cell.length_c   1.000
_cell.angle_alpha   90.00
_cell.angle_beta   90.00
_cell.angle_gamma   90.00
#
_symmetry.space_group_name_H-M   'P 1'
#
loop_
_entity.id
_entity.type
_entity.pdbx_description
1 polymer ?
#
loop_
_entity_poly.entity_id
_entity_poly.type
_entity_poly.pdbx_seq_one_letter_code
_entity_poly.pdbx_strand_id
1 'polypeptide(L)'
;MNTIEAGARGVLLNRIKILQNALRTVDPHHQLLRDSWAVSSSTLKARYNTPSTNFSDRERLRLAAKREALRAAAQTHRDFRFRQVLAVRAFRKSGVSSVEALSRVGISRSGFHDWGVKLDLTFNAEEL
;
A
#
# COMPACT_ATOMS: atom_id res chain seq x y z
N MET A 1 -22.68 -7.64 -11.64
CA MET A 1 -22.67 -8.56 -10.50
C MET A 1 -22.98 -9.95 -11.05
N ASN A 2 -22.08 -10.92 -10.89
CA ASN A 2 -22.13 -12.18 -11.63
C ASN A 2 -23.17 -13.14 -11.01
N THR A 3 -24.10 -13.69 -11.79
CA THR A 3 -25.24 -14.50 -11.30
C THR A 3 -24.78 -15.79 -10.62
N ILE A 4 -23.67 -16.36 -11.08
CA ILE A 4 -23.01 -17.53 -10.48
C ILE A 4 -22.49 -17.21 -9.07
N GLU A 5 -21.95 -16.02 -8.89
CA GLU A 5 -21.42 -15.54 -7.61
C GLU A 5 -22.55 -15.31 -6.60
N ALA A 6 -23.70 -14.80 -7.06
CA ALA A 6 -24.90 -14.67 -6.24
C ALA A 6 -25.45 -16.04 -5.79
N GLY A 7 -25.44 -17.03 -6.68
CA GLY A 7 -25.85 -18.41 -6.37
C GLY A 7 -24.93 -19.07 -5.34
N ALA A 8 -23.62 -18.99 -5.54
CA ALA A 8 -22.63 -19.52 -4.60
C ALA A 8 -22.74 -18.87 -3.21
N ARG A 9 -22.96 -17.54 -3.18
CA ARG A 9 -23.17 -16.79 -1.93
C ARG A 9 -24.42 -17.26 -1.19
N GLY A 10 -25.52 -17.54 -1.91
CA GLY A 10 -26.75 -18.07 -1.31
C GLY A 10 -26.54 -19.42 -0.64
N VAL A 11 -25.85 -20.35 -1.32
CA VAL A 11 -25.54 -21.68 -0.79
C VAL A 11 -24.69 -21.60 0.48
N LEU A 12 -23.66 -20.75 0.46
CA LEU A 12 -22.77 -20.55 1.61
C LEU A 12 -23.51 -19.96 2.82
N LEU A 13 -24.36 -18.95 2.61
CA LEU A 13 -25.15 -18.35 3.68
C LEU A 13 -26.12 -19.35 4.31
N ASN A 14 -26.76 -20.18 3.49
CA ASN A 14 -27.65 -21.21 3.99
C ASN A 14 -26.89 -22.27 4.82
N ARG A 15 -25.71 -22.69 4.36
CA ARG A 15 -24.87 -23.64 5.10
C ARG A 15 -24.39 -23.07 6.44
N ILE A 16 -23.98 -21.80 6.48
CA ILE A 16 -23.59 -21.10 7.71
C ILE A 16 -24.75 -21.10 8.71
N LYS A 17 -25.97 -20.80 8.25
CA LYS A 17 -27.17 -20.79 9.10
C LYS A 17 -27.47 -22.16 9.71
N ILE A 18 -27.35 -23.23 8.91
CA ILE A 18 -27.55 -24.61 9.38
C ILE A 18 -26.53 -24.95 10.48
N LEU A 19 -25.25 -24.62 10.27
CA LEU A 19 -24.19 -24.89 11.24
C LEU A 19 -24.35 -24.07 12.54
N GLN A 20 -24.78 -22.82 12.44
CA GLN A 20 -25.09 -21.99 13.62
C GLN A 20 -26.23 -22.57 14.45
N ASN A 21 -27.27 -23.08 13.79
CA ASN A 21 -28.39 -23.72 14.49
C ASN A 21 -27.96 -25.02 15.18
N ALA A 22 -27.18 -25.87 14.50
CA ALA A 22 -26.62 -27.07 15.10
C ALA A 22 -25.71 -26.74 16.30
N LEU A 23 -24.94 -25.66 16.20
CA LEU A 23 -24.07 -25.21 17.28
C LEU A 23 -24.89 -24.73 18.50
N ARG A 24 -25.99 -24.00 18.28
CA ARG A 24 -26.90 -23.57 19.37
C ARG A 24 -27.53 -24.73 20.12
N THR A 25 -27.78 -25.85 19.45
CA THR A 25 -28.34 -27.05 20.09
C THR A 25 -27.32 -27.80 20.93
N VAL A 26 -26.04 -27.74 20.58
CA VAL A 26 -24.97 -28.49 21.26
C VAL A 26 -24.28 -27.67 22.34
N ASP A 27 -24.00 -26.39 22.07
CA ASP A 27 -23.40 -25.44 23.02
C ASP A 27 -24.00 -24.03 22.80
N PRO A 28 -25.04 -23.67 23.57
CA PRO A 28 -25.69 -22.36 23.47
C PRO A 28 -24.76 -21.19 23.82
N HIS A 29 -23.67 -21.44 24.54
CA HIS A 29 -22.75 -20.42 25.01
C HIS A 29 -21.49 -20.30 24.15
N HIS A 30 -21.39 -21.06 23.07
CA HIS A 30 -20.25 -21.11 22.18
C HIS A 30 -19.86 -19.71 21.67
N GLN A 31 -18.56 -19.39 21.68
CA GLN A 31 -18.04 -18.05 21.36
C GLN A 31 -18.48 -17.57 19.96
N LEU A 32 -18.58 -18.49 18.99
CA LEU A 32 -19.04 -18.21 17.61
C LEU A 32 -20.50 -17.72 17.50
N LEU A 33 -21.31 -17.88 18.55
CA LEU A 33 -22.71 -17.45 18.59
C LEU A 33 -22.90 -16.09 19.29
N ARG A 34 -21.90 -15.67 20.10
CA ARG A 34 -21.96 -14.44 20.90
C ARG A 34 -21.62 -13.20 20.09
N ASP A 35 -20.67 -13.33 19.16
CA ASP A 35 -20.24 -12.23 18.32
C ASP A 35 -20.99 -12.28 17.00
N SER A 36 -21.98 -11.39 16.88
CA SER A 36 -22.54 -11.01 15.59
C SER A 36 -21.40 -10.77 14.61
N TRP A 37 -21.48 -11.38 13.43
CA TRP A 37 -20.50 -11.27 12.35
C TRP A 37 -20.32 -9.83 11.81
N ALA A 38 -20.87 -8.83 12.51
CA ALA A 38 -20.46 -7.45 12.45
C ALA A 38 -19.01 -7.35 12.95
N VAL A 39 -18.09 -7.83 12.11
CA VAL A 39 -16.73 -7.33 12.07
C VAL A 39 -16.89 -5.84 11.79
N SER A 40 -16.95 -5.06 12.87
CA SER A 40 -16.92 -3.61 12.80
C SER A 40 -15.77 -3.25 11.87
N SER A 41 -15.98 -2.38 10.90
CA SER A 41 -14.95 -1.99 9.93
C SER A 41 -13.66 -1.51 10.63
N SER A 42 -13.74 -1.10 11.89
CA SER A 42 -12.62 -0.85 12.80
C SER A 42 -11.82 -2.11 13.19
N THR A 43 -12.45 -3.26 13.39
CA THR A 43 -11.80 -4.55 13.68
C THR A 43 -11.21 -5.24 12.45
N LEU A 44 -11.70 -4.94 11.24
CA LEU A 44 -11.01 -5.36 10.00
C LEU A 44 -9.65 -4.66 9.88
N LYS A 45 -9.58 -3.35 10.15
CA LYS A 45 -8.29 -2.63 10.24
C LYS A 45 -7.40 -3.21 11.35
N ALA A 46 -7.96 -3.66 12.46
CA ALA A 46 -7.21 -4.32 13.54
C ALA A 46 -6.71 -5.73 13.18
N ARG A 47 -7.45 -6.52 12.38
CA ARG A 47 -7.01 -7.85 11.94
C ARG A 47 -5.90 -7.82 10.88
N TYR A 48 -5.77 -6.73 10.12
CA TYR A 48 -4.60 -6.48 9.27
C TYR A 48 -3.44 -5.82 10.03
N ASN A 49 -3.68 -5.36 11.26
CA ASN A 49 -2.69 -4.98 12.27
C ASN A 49 -2.50 -6.12 13.28
N THR A 50 -2.33 -7.36 12.83
CA THR A 50 -1.85 -8.40 13.75
C THR A 50 -0.50 -7.95 14.32
N PRO A 51 -0.34 -7.87 15.65
CA PRO A 51 0.97 -7.63 16.22
C PRO A 51 1.91 -8.73 15.72
N SER A 52 3.18 -8.37 15.47
CA SER A 52 4.21 -9.26 14.90
C SER A 52 4.45 -10.54 15.72
N THR A 53 3.79 -10.66 16.88
CA THR A 53 3.90 -11.71 17.87
C THR A 53 3.41 -13.07 17.37
N ASN A 54 2.55 -13.15 16.34
CA ASN A 54 2.00 -14.44 15.86
C ASN A 54 2.61 -14.97 14.55
N PHE A 55 3.58 -14.26 13.96
CA PHE A 55 4.28 -14.76 12.77
C PHE A 55 5.42 -15.71 13.16
N SER A 56 5.58 -16.78 12.39
CA SER A 56 6.81 -17.57 12.46
C SER A 56 8.02 -16.72 12.10
N ASP A 57 9.21 -17.04 12.63
CA ASP A 57 10.42 -16.24 12.36
C ASP A 57 10.74 -16.15 10.86
N ARG A 58 10.43 -17.21 10.10
CA ARG A 58 10.56 -17.23 8.64
C ARG A 58 9.64 -16.21 7.95
N GLU A 59 8.40 -16.05 8.42
CA GLU A 59 7.47 -15.06 7.90
C GLU A 59 7.88 -13.64 8.29
N ARG A 60 8.39 -13.44 9.51
CA ARG A 60 8.93 -12.15 9.95
C ARG A 60 10.08 -11.71 9.04
N LEU A 61 11.05 -12.59 8.79
CA LEU A 61 12.17 -12.31 7.88
C LEU A 61 11.70 -11.98 6.46
N ARG A 62 10.73 -12.73 5.92
CA ARG A 62 10.17 -12.47 4.60
C ARG A 62 9.48 -11.10 4.52
N LEU A 63 8.74 -10.71 5.56
CA LEU A 63 8.09 -9.40 5.63
C LEU A 63 9.11 -8.26 5.77
N ALA A 64 10.16 -8.47 6.57
CA ALA A 64 11.26 -7.50 6.71
C ALA A 64 11.94 -7.28 5.35
N ALA A 65 12.33 -8.35 4.66
CA ALA A 65 12.94 -8.29 3.33
C ALA A 65 12.03 -7.61 2.30
N LYS A 66 10.72 -7.92 2.32
CA LYS A 66 9.75 -7.25 1.44
C LYS A 66 9.66 -5.75 1.71
N ARG A 67 9.63 -5.35 2.99
CA ARG A 67 9.61 -3.92 3.39
C ARG A 67 10.88 -3.21 2.94
N GLU A 68 12.03 -3.85 3.09
CA GLU A 68 13.31 -3.32 2.65
C GLU A 68 13.36 -3.17 1.13
N ALA A 69 12.95 -4.17 0.36
CA ALA A 69 12.85 -4.10 -1.09
C ALA A 69 11.94 -2.96 -1.56
N LEU A 70 10.79 -2.76 -0.89
CA LEU A 70 9.89 -1.65 -1.20
C LEU A 70 10.52 -0.29 -0.91
N ARG A 71 11.25 -0.15 0.20
CA ARG A 71 11.99 1.09 0.51
C ARG A 71 13.10 1.34 -0.50
N ALA A 72 13.86 0.31 -0.88
CA ALA A 72 14.89 0.40 -1.88
C ALA A 72 14.32 0.85 -3.24
N ALA A 73 13.20 0.25 -3.68
CA ALA A 73 12.51 0.64 -4.90
C ALA A 73 11.98 2.09 -4.85
N ALA A 74 11.47 2.52 -3.69
CA ALA A 74 11.04 3.91 -3.52
C ALA A 74 12.23 4.89 -3.60
N GLN A 75 13.38 4.51 -3.03
CA GLN A 75 14.60 5.31 -3.08
C GLN A 75 15.15 5.41 -4.50
N THR A 76 15.26 4.29 -5.23
CA THR A 76 15.73 4.31 -6.63
C THR A 76 14.84 5.16 -7.52
N HIS A 77 13.52 5.10 -7.33
CA HIS A 77 12.60 5.97 -8.06
C HIS A 77 12.78 7.46 -7.70
N ARG A 78 12.99 7.78 -6.41
CA ARG A 78 13.30 9.14 -5.96
C ARG A 78 14.58 9.66 -6.60
N ASP A 79 15.66 8.88 -6.55
CA ASP A 79 16.97 9.24 -7.11
C ASP A 79 16.86 9.47 -8.62
N PHE A 80 16.12 8.62 -9.33
CA PHE A 80 15.84 8.79 -10.75
C PHE A 80 15.15 10.13 -11.04
N ARG A 81 14.11 10.49 -10.28
CA ARG A 81 13.40 11.76 -10.44
C ARG A 81 14.29 12.97 -10.14
N PHE A 82 15.12 12.89 -9.11
CA PHE A 82 16.08 13.94 -8.80
C PHE A 82 17.13 14.13 -9.91
N ARG A 83 17.64 13.05 -10.49
CA ARG A 83 18.53 13.12 -11.66
C ARG A 83 17.86 13.82 -12.85
N GLN A 84 16.58 13.53 -13.12
CA GLN A 84 15.84 14.24 -14.17
C GLN A 84 15.75 15.75 -13.89
N VAL A 85 15.41 16.14 -12.66
CA VAL A 85 15.34 17.57 -12.29
C VAL A 85 16.70 18.26 -12.46
N LEU A 86 17.78 17.63 -12.01
CA LEU A 86 19.13 18.15 -12.15
C LEU A 86 19.54 18.29 -13.63
N ALA A 87 19.21 17.30 -14.47
CA ALA A 87 19.47 17.35 -15.91
C ALA A 87 18.73 18.52 -16.58
N VAL A 88 17.45 18.75 -16.25
CA VAL A 88 16.70 19.92 -16.76
C VAL A 88 17.34 21.23 -16.30
N ARG A 89 17.75 21.34 -15.03
CA ARG A 89 18.44 22.53 -14.51
C ARG A 89 19.77 22.76 -15.24
N ALA A 90 20.52 21.71 -15.55
CA ALA A 90 21.77 21.80 -16.31
C ALA A 90 21.54 22.29 -17.75
N PHE A 91 20.56 21.74 -18.47
CA PHE A 91 20.21 22.20 -19.82
C PHE A 91 19.76 23.66 -19.85
N ARG A 92 18.98 24.09 -18.84
CA ARG A 92 18.59 25.50 -18.72
C ARG A 92 19.80 26.41 -18.49
N LYS A 93 20.78 25.99 -17.67
CA LYS A 93 22.03 26.73 -17.46
C LYS A 93 22.88 26.83 -18.73
N SER A 94 22.81 25.83 -19.61
CA SER A 94 23.49 25.87 -20.92
C SER A 94 22.71 26.63 -22.00
N GLY A 95 21.62 27.33 -21.65
CA GLY A 95 20.86 28.18 -22.57
C GLY A 95 19.73 27.48 -23.34
N VAL A 96 19.46 26.20 -23.07
CA VAL A 96 18.35 25.47 -23.70
C VAL A 96 17.01 25.95 -23.14
N SER A 97 16.01 26.11 -24.01
CA SER A 97 14.68 26.53 -23.59
C SER A 97 14.07 25.52 -22.60
N SER A 98 13.23 25.99 -21.67
CA SER A 98 12.64 25.12 -20.65
C SER A 98 11.77 24.02 -21.26
N VAL A 99 11.05 24.33 -22.35
CA VAL A 99 10.19 23.35 -23.04
C VAL A 99 11.02 22.23 -23.65
N GLU A 100 12.12 22.60 -24.31
CA GLU A 100 13.03 21.63 -24.93
C GLU A 100 13.77 20.80 -23.88
N ALA A 101 14.26 21.42 -22.81
CA ALA A 101 14.94 20.70 -21.72
C ALA A 101 14.02 19.64 -21.06
N LEU A 102 12.75 20.00 -20.80
CA LEU A 102 11.75 19.07 -20.26
C LEU A 102 11.46 17.91 -21.22
N SER A 103 11.34 18.21 -22.52
CA SER A 103 11.12 17.21 -23.57
C SER A 103 12.30 16.24 -23.70
N ARG A 104 13.54 16.75 -23.73
CA ARG A 104 14.76 15.93 -23.83
C ARG A 104 14.93 14.99 -22.64
N VAL A 105 14.60 15.43 -21.43
CA VAL A 105 14.73 14.64 -20.20
C VAL A 105 13.55 13.69 -19.99
N GLY A 106 12.41 13.94 -20.65
CA GLY A 106 11.21 13.12 -20.52
C GLY A 106 10.52 13.31 -19.16
N ILE A 107 10.43 14.56 -18.68
CA ILE A 107 9.70 14.90 -17.45
C ILE A 107 8.63 15.97 -17.74
N SER A 108 7.44 15.78 -17.18
CA SER A 108 6.37 16.78 -17.29
C SER A 108 6.72 18.04 -16.51
N ARG A 109 6.13 19.17 -16.90
CA ARG A 109 6.31 20.44 -16.18
C ARG A 109 5.91 20.35 -14.71
N SER A 110 4.76 19.73 -14.41
CA SER A 110 4.31 19.51 -13.03
C SER A 110 5.28 18.63 -12.25
N GLY A 111 5.71 17.52 -12.85
CA GLY A 111 6.70 16.63 -12.24
C GLY A 111 8.01 17.35 -11.93
N PHE A 112 8.49 18.20 -12.83
CA PHE A 112 9.70 19.01 -12.60
C PHE A 112 9.56 19.93 -11.38
N HIS A 113 8.43 20.62 -11.23
CA HIS A 113 8.20 21.51 -10.09
C HIS A 113 8.04 20.74 -8.78
N ASP A 114 7.22 19.69 -8.76
CA ASP A 114 6.97 18.89 -7.55
C ASP A 114 8.24 18.24 -7.03
N TRP A 115 9.04 17.66 -7.93
CA TRP A 115 10.31 17.03 -7.55
C TRP A 115 11.42 18.06 -7.31
N GLY A 116 11.35 19.24 -7.92
CA GLY A 116 12.24 20.36 -7.65
C GLY A 116 12.15 20.82 -6.19
N VAL A 117 10.94 21.07 -5.69
CA VAL A 117 10.72 21.45 -4.28
C VAL A 117 11.25 20.39 -3.33
N LYS A 118 10.99 19.11 -3.61
CA LYS A 118 11.48 17.99 -2.78
C LYS A 118 13.00 17.87 -2.78
N LEU A 119 13.64 18.11 -3.93
CA LEU A 119 15.09 18.11 -4.05
C LEU A 119 15.70 19.22 -3.20
N ASP A 120 15.18 20.44 -3.30
CA ASP A 120 15.68 21.59 -2.56
C ASP A 120 15.49 21.41 -1.04
N LEU A 121 14.35 20.84 -0.61
CA LEU A 121 14.13 20.47 0.80
C LEU A 121 15.12 19.41 1.31
N THR A 122 15.54 18.48 0.45
CA THR A 122 16.49 17.43 0.84
C THR A 122 17.89 18.01 1.03
N PHE A 123 18.35 18.84 0.10
CA PHE A 123 19.65 19.53 0.24
C PHE A 123 19.71 20.44 1.46
N ASN A 124 18.65 21.21 1.72
CA ASN A 124 18.60 22.08 2.91
C ASN A 124 18.59 21.29 4.23
N ALA A 125 18.10 20.05 4.23
CA ALA A 125 18.10 19.18 5.40
C ALA A 125 19.45 18.50 5.65
N GLU A 126 20.31 18.38 4.63
CA GLU A 126 21.66 17.82 4.76
C GLU A 126 22.72 18.87 5.17
N GLU A 127 22.41 20.16 5.05
CA GLU A 127 23.28 21.27 5.48
C GLU A 127 23.08 21.70 6.95
N LEU A 128 22.16 21.07 7.68
CA LEU A 128 21.86 21.28 9.11
C LEU A 128 22.35 20.12 9.97
#